data_AF-A0A936VSZ5-F1
#
_entry.id   AF-A0A936VSZ5-F1
#
_cell.length_a   1.000
_cell.length_b   1.000
_cell.length_c   1.000
_cell.angle_alpha   90.00
_cell.angle_beta   90.00
_cell.angle_gamma   90.00
#
_symmetry.space_group_name_H-M   'P 1'
#
loop_
_entity.id
_entity.type
_entity.pdbx_description
1 polymer ?
#
loop_
_entity_poly.entity_id
_entity_poly.type
_entity_poly.pdbx_seq_one_letter_code
_entity_poly.pdbx_strand_id
1 'polypeptide(L)'
;MPPADNVTVQIGGKAFEAWTEVEVSHSIDAFSTLTIKAPMEPDNSDFRSWFVPFSFAEMKAYVGGTEFFRGTMLGVEPECDASGRTVTVTAYAVPAVMGDCTLAYKAIPYEFHNVTTEEILRQVAGAFGVSVDLRTDLGGKIKKKAIDPAAVALEFLVRLVKERNAVLTNTPTGELLCWQSIKPGSPVGLLHQENIPKIRSRFSSQDYYSEVTGLGAKRRKQEGDPPHTEQNPFLRTVRRPLVFKVQNIEDGGGEISAKARLGRMFANMAVYELEDLPSWYIPDGSKLWERNTTVNVYAPNAMIYKEYEFLIRNVVFKENRNGRTTSLELALPGAFSGEIPKTLPWSDPQVTLS
;
A
#
# COMPACT_ATOMS: atom_id res chain seq x y z
N MET A 1 -14.38 -25.57 16.83
CA MET A 1 -14.82 -25.07 15.51
C MET A 1 -14.35 -23.63 15.43
N PRO A 2 -13.76 -23.18 14.31
CA PRO A 2 -13.60 -21.75 14.09
C PRO A 2 -15.00 -21.10 14.24
N PRO A 3 -15.11 -19.91 14.87
CA PRO A 3 -16.35 -19.15 14.78
C PRO A 3 -16.74 -19.05 13.30
N ALA A 4 -18.03 -19.21 12.98
CA ALA A 4 -18.50 -19.25 11.60
C ALA A 4 -17.81 -18.16 10.76
N ASP A 5 -16.99 -18.57 9.80
CA ASP A 5 -16.09 -17.73 8.99
C ASP A 5 -16.85 -16.82 8.02
N ASN A 6 -18.09 -16.44 8.34
CA ASN A 6 -18.96 -15.68 7.47
C ASN A 6 -18.40 -14.27 7.27
N VAL A 7 -18.42 -13.81 6.03
CA VAL A 7 -18.17 -12.41 5.72
C VAL A 7 -19.48 -11.67 5.89
N THR A 8 -19.45 -10.63 6.70
CA THR A 8 -20.62 -9.78 6.91
C THR A 8 -20.24 -8.33 6.63
N VAL A 9 -21.17 -7.60 6.03
CA VAL A 9 -21.02 -6.18 5.72
C VAL A 9 -22.06 -5.42 6.51
N GLN A 10 -21.69 -4.27 7.05
CA GLN A 10 -22.61 -3.32 7.65
C GLN A 10 -22.57 -2.00 6.89
N ILE A 11 -23.75 -1.41 6.69
CA ILE A 11 -23.92 -0.09 6.07
C ILE A 11 -24.78 0.75 7.02
N GLY A 12 -24.25 1.88 7.48
CA GLY A 12 -24.94 2.76 8.42
C GLY A 12 -25.35 2.05 9.72
N GLY A 13 -24.52 1.12 10.20
CA GLY A 13 -24.76 0.33 11.42
C GLY A 13 -25.75 -0.82 11.29
N LYS A 14 -26.29 -1.09 10.09
CA LYS A 14 -27.17 -2.24 9.83
C LYS A 14 -26.45 -3.30 9.01
N ALA A 15 -26.65 -4.58 9.33
CA ALA A 15 -26.14 -5.68 8.53
C ALA A 15 -26.77 -5.68 7.13
N PHE A 16 -25.94 -5.87 6.11
CA PHE A 16 -26.32 -6.02 4.72
C PHE A 16 -25.86 -7.39 4.21
N GLU A 17 -26.82 -8.26 3.90
CA GLU A 17 -26.56 -9.66 3.52
C GLU A 17 -26.84 -9.95 2.04
N ALA A 18 -27.52 -9.03 1.34
CA ALA A 18 -27.96 -9.23 -0.05
C ALA A 18 -26.88 -8.95 -1.12
N TRP A 19 -25.60 -8.89 -0.72
CA TRP A 19 -24.50 -8.75 -1.68
C TRP A 19 -24.27 -10.07 -2.43
N THR A 20 -23.86 -9.97 -3.69
CA THR A 20 -23.45 -11.11 -4.54
C THR A 20 -21.95 -11.21 -4.70
N GLU A 21 -21.24 -10.11 -4.43
CA GLU A 21 -19.80 -10.03 -4.43
C GLU A 21 -19.35 -9.03 -3.37
N VAL A 22 -18.27 -9.37 -2.66
CA VAL A 22 -17.55 -8.49 -1.76
C VAL A 22 -16.06 -8.59 -2.06
N GLU A 23 -15.40 -7.45 -2.11
CA GLU A 23 -13.96 -7.34 -2.32
C GLU A 23 -13.37 -6.38 -1.29
N VAL A 24 -12.31 -6.79 -0.58
CA VAL A 24 -11.56 -5.95 0.35
C VAL A 24 -10.10 -5.91 -0.06
N SER A 25 -9.55 -4.73 -0.28
CA SER A 25 -8.12 -4.55 -0.59
C SER A 25 -7.38 -3.93 0.58
N HIS A 26 -6.19 -4.46 0.87
CA HIS A 26 -5.29 -4.00 1.91
C HIS A 26 -3.87 -3.83 1.35
N SER A 27 -3.34 -2.60 1.37
CA SER A 27 -2.00 -2.28 0.85
C SER A 27 -1.07 -1.68 1.92
N ILE A 28 0.24 -1.95 1.80
CA ILE A 28 1.26 -1.43 2.71
C ILE A 28 1.25 0.10 2.75
N ASP A 29 1.07 0.74 1.59
CA ASP A 29 1.26 2.17 1.36
C ASP A 29 0.07 2.85 0.67
N ALA A 30 -1.08 2.18 0.62
CA ALA A 30 -2.35 2.75 0.21
C ALA A 30 -3.45 2.38 1.21
N PHE A 31 -4.49 3.20 1.26
CA PHE A 31 -5.64 2.93 2.11
C PHE A 31 -6.48 1.78 1.58
N SER A 32 -7.05 1.03 2.51
CA SER A 32 -7.89 -0.10 2.19
C SER A 32 -9.16 0.36 1.48
N THR A 33 -9.71 -0.51 0.64
CA THR A 33 -11.01 -0.31 0.00
C THR A 33 -11.91 -1.49 0.26
N LEU A 34 -13.22 -1.24 0.24
CA LEU A 34 -14.28 -2.24 0.27
C LEU A 34 -15.21 -1.97 -0.91
N THR A 35 -15.42 -2.98 -1.73
CA THR A 35 -16.39 -2.97 -2.81
C THR A 35 -17.43 -4.05 -2.56
N ILE A 36 -18.71 -3.71 -2.70
CA ILE A 36 -19.79 -4.69 -2.72
C ILE A 36 -20.60 -4.53 -3.99
N LYS A 37 -21.10 -5.65 -4.52
CA LYS A 37 -22.06 -5.68 -5.61
C LYS A 37 -23.33 -6.35 -5.13
N ALA A 38 -24.49 -5.75 -5.41
CA ALA A 38 -25.79 -6.30 -5.05
C ALA A 38 -26.80 -6.15 -6.20
N PRO A 39 -27.86 -6.98 -6.25
CA PRO A 39 -28.99 -6.76 -7.14
C PRO A 39 -29.67 -5.42 -6.81
N MET A 40 -30.11 -4.69 -7.84
CA MET A 40 -30.80 -3.41 -7.65
C MET A 40 -32.29 -3.63 -7.33
N GLU A 41 -32.75 -3.17 -6.17
CA GLU A 41 -34.16 -3.27 -5.72
C GLU A 41 -34.80 -1.88 -5.52
N PRO A 42 -35.20 -1.18 -6.59
CA PRO A 42 -35.66 0.21 -6.49
C PRO A 42 -36.98 0.37 -5.72
N ASP A 43 -37.82 -0.67 -5.69
CA ASP A 43 -39.12 -0.65 -5.02
C ASP A 43 -39.01 -0.94 -3.51
N ASN A 44 -37.88 -1.48 -3.06
CA ASN A 44 -37.59 -1.76 -1.66
C ASN A 44 -37.10 -0.50 -0.95
N SER A 45 -37.89 0.01 0.01
CA SER A 45 -37.54 1.23 0.74
C SER A 45 -36.29 1.08 1.61
N ASP A 46 -36.06 -0.10 2.18
CA ASP A 46 -34.87 -0.37 3.00
C ASP A 46 -33.62 -0.37 2.12
N PHE A 47 -33.70 -0.99 0.94
CA PHE A 47 -32.62 -0.96 -0.06
C PHE A 47 -32.25 0.48 -0.44
N ARG A 48 -33.24 1.33 -0.74
CA ARG A 48 -33.00 2.75 -1.06
C ARG A 48 -32.33 3.51 0.09
N SER A 49 -32.55 3.09 1.34
CA SER A 49 -31.92 3.73 2.51
C SER A 49 -30.44 3.34 2.69
N TRP A 50 -30.05 2.16 2.20
CA TRP A 50 -28.64 1.72 2.23
C TRP A 50 -27.81 2.39 1.13
N PHE A 51 -28.39 2.60 -0.05
CA PHE A 51 -27.66 3.02 -1.25
C PHE A 51 -28.03 4.43 -1.68
N VAL A 52 -27.72 5.40 -0.81
CA VAL A 52 -27.96 6.82 -1.07
C VAL A 52 -26.66 7.47 -1.58
N PRO A 53 -26.63 7.97 -2.83
CA PRO A 53 -25.48 8.73 -3.34
C PRO A 53 -25.14 9.91 -2.43
N PHE A 54 -23.85 10.16 -2.23
CA PHE A 54 -23.33 11.24 -1.36
C PHE A 54 -23.76 11.15 0.12
N SER A 55 -24.23 9.99 0.59
CA SER A 55 -24.57 9.80 2.00
C SER A 55 -23.35 9.70 2.91
N PHE A 56 -22.21 9.28 2.36
CA PHE A 56 -20.98 9.00 3.11
C PHE A 56 -21.24 8.06 4.31
N ALA A 57 -22.16 7.10 4.12
CA ALA A 57 -22.50 6.15 5.16
C ALA A 57 -21.28 5.35 5.64
N GLU A 58 -21.19 5.09 6.93
CA GLU A 58 -20.16 4.21 7.48
C GLU A 58 -20.35 2.80 6.93
N MET A 59 -19.26 2.19 6.46
CA MET A 59 -19.23 0.80 6.02
C MET A 59 -18.21 0.01 6.83
N LYS A 60 -18.62 -1.19 7.27
CA LYS A 60 -17.73 -2.13 7.96
C LYS A 60 -17.83 -3.51 7.32
N ALA A 61 -16.71 -4.22 7.26
CA ALA A 61 -16.70 -5.64 6.94
C ALA A 61 -16.10 -6.43 8.10
N TYR A 62 -16.62 -7.64 8.31
CA TYR A 62 -16.16 -8.56 9.34
C TYR A 62 -15.89 -9.93 8.75
N VAL A 63 -14.90 -10.61 9.30
CA VAL A 63 -14.58 -12.02 9.01
C VAL A 63 -14.58 -12.79 10.32
N GLY A 64 -15.43 -13.81 10.43
CA GLY A 64 -15.55 -14.57 11.68
C GLY A 64 -15.95 -13.71 12.88
N GLY A 65 -16.67 -12.60 12.64
CA GLY A 65 -17.07 -11.63 13.66
C GLY A 65 -15.97 -10.62 14.06
N THR A 66 -14.76 -10.73 13.53
CA THR A 66 -13.68 -9.76 13.77
C THR A 66 -13.73 -8.66 12.72
N GLU A 67 -13.63 -7.41 13.15
CA GLU A 67 -13.65 -6.26 12.24
C GLU A 67 -12.42 -6.30 11.34
N PHE A 68 -12.68 -6.26 10.04
CA PHE A 68 -11.69 -6.47 8.99
C PHE A 68 -11.48 -5.20 8.16
N PHE A 69 -12.52 -4.37 8.06
CA PHE A 69 -12.47 -3.08 7.40
C PHE A 69 -13.44 -2.12 8.07
N ARG A 70 -13.04 -0.85 8.19
CA ARG A 70 -13.89 0.28 8.55
C ARG A 70 -13.62 1.46 7.63
N GLY A 71 -14.68 2.02 7.07
CA GLY A 71 -14.57 3.02 6.05
C GLY A 71 -15.83 3.85 5.82
N THR A 72 -15.75 4.66 4.79
CA THR A 72 -16.81 5.59 4.38
C THR A 72 -17.20 5.29 2.95
N MET A 73 -18.50 5.12 2.71
CA MET A 73 -19.07 4.95 1.39
C MET A 73 -18.75 6.16 0.50
N LEU A 74 -18.34 5.90 -0.72
CA LEU A 74 -18.06 6.91 -1.74
C LEU A 74 -18.95 6.73 -2.96
N GLY A 75 -18.73 5.64 -3.69
CA GLY A 75 -19.42 5.36 -4.95
C GLY A 75 -20.70 4.59 -4.68
N VAL A 76 -21.79 5.04 -5.28
CA VAL A 76 -23.02 4.26 -5.45
C VAL A 76 -23.31 4.27 -6.94
N GLU A 77 -23.00 3.16 -7.60
CA GLU A 77 -23.00 3.04 -9.05
C GLU A 77 -24.07 2.02 -9.46
N PRO A 78 -25.32 2.45 -9.70
CA PRO A 78 -26.34 1.59 -10.28
C PRO A 78 -26.03 1.33 -11.75
N GLU A 79 -26.15 0.07 -12.16
CA GLU A 79 -26.00 -0.39 -13.54
C GLU A 79 -27.26 -1.17 -13.94
N CYS A 80 -27.77 -0.90 -15.14
CA CYS A 80 -28.92 -1.60 -15.69
C CYS A 80 -28.68 -1.84 -17.18
N ASP A 81 -28.75 -3.10 -17.59
CA ASP A 81 -28.61 -3.52 -18.98
C ASP A 81 -29.70 -4.54 -19.33
N ALA A 82 -29.56 -5.20 -20.49
CA ALA A 82 -30.47 -6.27 -20.88
C ALA A 82 -30.33 -7.55 -20.01
N SER A 83 -29.20 -7.71 -19.31
CA SER A 83 -28.83 -8.88 -18.53
C SER A 83 -29.33 -8.79 -17.08
N GLY A 84 -29.53 -7.58 -16.56
CA GLY A 84 -30.03 -7.37 -15.21
C GLY A 84 -29.83 -5.96 -14.70
N ARG A 85 -30.00 -5.82 -13.38
CA ARG A 85 -29.84 -4.56 -12.65
C ARG A 85 -29.03 -4.80 -11.40
N THR A 86 -27.96 -4.05 -11.21
CA THR A 86 -27.08 -4.16 -10.05
C THR A 86 -26.73 -2.79 -9.50
N VAL A 87 -26.28 -2.75 -8.26
CA VAL A 87 -25.59 -1.60 -7.69
C VAL A 87 -24.22 -2.05 -7.23
N THR A 88 -23.19 -1.30 -7.59
CA THR A 88 -21.85 -1.43 -7.04
C THR A 88 -21.63 -0.30 -6.06
N VAL A 89 -21.13 -0.63 -4.87
CA VAL A 89 -20.82 0.36 -3.84
C VAL A 89 -19.36 0.23 -3.45
N THR A 90 -18.68 1.35 -3.39
CA THR A 90 -17.28 1.44 -3.00
C THR A 90 -17.15 2.27 -1.74
N ALA A 91 -16.24 1.85 -0.87
CA ALA A 91 -15.81 2.59 0.31
C ALA A 91 -14.29 2.58 0.40
N TYR A 92 -13.73 3.65 0.94
CA TYR A 92 -12.33 3.66 1.39
C TYR A 92 -12.24 3.60 2.91
N ALA A 93 -11.08 3.26 3.45
CA ALA A 93 -10.86 3.33 4.88
C ALA A 93 -11.02 4.76 5.41
N VAL A 94 -11.45 4.90 6.66
CA VAL A 94 -11.70 6.21 7.31
C VAL A 94 -10.60 7.26 7.08
N PRO A 95 -9.29 6.99 7.28
CA PRO A 95 -8.24 7.99 7.05
C PRO A 95 -8.10 8.47 5.59
N ALA A 96 -8.64 7.75 4.61
CA ALA A 96 -8.51 8.09 3.20
C ALA A 96 -9.20 9.42 2.82
N VAL A 97 -10.14 9.90 3.64
CA VAL A 97 -10.77 11.24 3.47
C VAL A 97 -9.73 12.38 3.43
N MET A 98 -8.59 12.20 4.10
CA MET A 98 -7.49 13.16 4.05
C MET A 98 -6.85 13.28 2.65
N GLY A 99 -7.09 12.30 1.77
CA GLY A 99 -6.67 12.29 0.37
C GLY A 99 -7.55 13.15 -0.55
N ASP A 100 -8.77 13.45 -0.13
CA ASP A 100 -9.73 14.24 -0.92
C ASP A 100 -9.78 15.70 -0.46
N CYS A 101 -9.39 15.95 0.79
CA CYS A 101 -9.70 17.18 1.50
C CYS A 101 -8.46 17.94 1.99
N THR A 102 -8.60 19.26 2.06
CA THR A 102 -7.68 20.14 2.78
C THR A 102 -8.09 20.23 4.25
N LEU A 103 -7.20 20.78 5.09
CA LEU A 103 -7.57 21.10 6.47
C LEU A 103 -8.63 22.20 6.51
N ALA A 104 -9.66 22.00 7.34
CA ALA A 104 -10.61 23.06 7.62
C ALA A 104 -9.88 24.30 8.18
N TYR A 105 -10.37 25.49 7.79
CA TYR A 105 -9.71 26.75 8.11
C TYR A 105 -9.51 26.89 9.62
N LYS A 106 -8.24 27.03 10.05
CA LYS A 106 -7.83 27.14 11.47
C LYS A 106 -8.17 25.95 12.36
N ALA A 107 -8.43 24.76 11.80
CA ALA A 107 -8.63 23.55 12.61
C ALA A 107 -7.38 23.22 13.46
N ILE A 108 -6.19 23.51 12.94
CA ILE A 108 -4.89 23.37 13.61
C ILE A 108 -3.95 24.50 13.18
N PRO A 109 -2.79 24.67 13.85
CA PRO A 109 -1.72 25.55 13.34
C PRO A 109 -1.20 25.09 11.96
N TYR A 110 -0.96 26.03 11.05
CA TYR A 110 -0.33 25.76 9.75
C TYR A 110 1.20 25.78 9.79
N GLU A 111 1.79 26.31 10.87
CA GLU A 111 3.22 26.26 11.14
C GLU A 111 3.50 25.48 12.42
N PHE A 112 4.44 24.56 12.33
CA PHE A 112 4.86 23.70 13.42
C PHE A 112 6.31 24.00 13.79
N HIS A 113 6.58 24.15 15.09
CA HIS A 113 7.90 24.51 15.61
C HIS A 113 8.34 23.57 16.71
N ASN A 114 9.50 22.95 16.54
CA ASN A 114 10.11 22.05 17.52
C ASN A 114 9.20 20.90 17.98
N VAL A 115 8.47 20.30 17.03
CA VAL A 115 7.55 19.17 17.24
C VAL A 115 8.05 17.91 16.56
N THR A 116 7.61 16.73 17.00
CA THR A 116 7.90 15.45 16.35
C THR A 116 6.98 15.22 15.15
N THR A 117 7.37 14.31 14.25
CA THR A 117 6.50 13.87 13.15
C THR A 117 5.20 13.25 13.66
N GLU A 118 5.25 12.52 14.77
CA GLU A 118 4.07 11.94 15.42
C GLU A 118 3.09 13.03 15.89
N GLU A 119 3.59 14.09 16.51
CA GLU A 119 2.76 15.22 16.97
C GLU A 119 2.04 15.90 15.79
N ILE A 120 2.70 16.01 14.63
CA ILE A 120 2.09 16.53 13.40
C ILE A 120 1.03 15.57 12.86
N LEU A 121 1.34 14.26 12.77
CA LEU A 121 0.39 13.23 12.32
C LEU A 121 -0.88 13.26 13.16
N ARG A 122 -0.75 13.28 14.49
CA ARG A 122 -1.88 13.30 15.43
C ARG A 122 -2.73 14.57 15.31
N GLN A 123 -2.10 15.73 15.12
CA GLN A 123 -2.85 16.99 14.93
C GLN A 123 -3.61 17.01 13.60
N VAL A 124 -2.95 16.64 12.50
CA VAL A 124 -3.56 16.63 11.17
C VAL A 124 -4.65 15.57 11.09
N ALA A 125 -4.38 14.32 11.46
CA ALA A 125 -5.40 13.26 11.45
C ALA A 125 -6.55 13.55 12.43
N GLY A 126 -6.24 14.10 13.61
CA GLY A 126 -7.22 14.50 14.61
C GLY A 126 -8.18 15.58 14.10
N ALA A 127 -7.75 16.47 13.20
CA ALA A 127 -8.63 17.45 12.55
C ALA A 127 -9.73 16.80 11.68
N PHE A 128 -9.54 15.55 11.27
CA PHE A 128 -10.53 14.72 10.56
C PHE A 128 -11.23 13.71 11.46
N GLY A 129 -11.00 13.76 12.78
CA GLY A 129 -11.55 12.77 13.73
C GLY A 129 -10.87 11.40 13.66
N VAL A 130 -9.65 11.33 13.13
CA VAL A 130 -8.91 10.08 12.93
C VAL A 130 -7.78 9.94 13.95
N SER A 131 -7.75 8.82 14.66
CA SER A 131 -6.65 8.46 15.56
C SER A 131 -5.46 7.88 14.79
N VAL A 132 -4.27 7.93 15.39
CA VAL A 132 -3.01 7.44 14.78
C VAL A 132 -2.48 6.24 15.54
N ASP A 133 -2.24 5.15 14.84
CA ASP A 133 -1.48 3.96 15.27
C ASP A 133 -0.04 4.07 14.73
N LEU A 134 0.92 4.24 15.62
CA LEU A 134 2.33 4.38 15.28
C LEU A 134 3.09 3.10 15.62
N ARG A 135 3.62 2.42 14.60
CA ARG A 135 4.38 1.16 14.74
C ARG A 135 5.84 1.26 14.31
N THR A 136 6.36 2.48 14.23
CA THR A 136 7.74 2.75 13.86
C THR A 136 8.23 4.04 14.53
N ASP A 137 9.54 4.13 14.76
CA ASP A 137 10.17 5.36 15.25
C ASP A 137 10.36 6.35 14.09
N LEU A 138 9.82 7.56 14.24
CA LEU A 138 9.91 8.64 13.25
C LEU A 138 11.04 9.64 13.57
N GLY A 139 11.87 9.32 14.57
CA GLY A 139 13.04 10.07 14.94
C GLY A 139 12.73 11.37 15.69
N GLY A 140 13.70 12.28 15.67
CA GLY A 140 13.69 13.49 16.49
C GLY A 140 12.77 14.62 15.99
N LYS A 141 12.76 15.69 16.79
CA LYS A 141 11.98 16.90 16.53
C LYS A 141 12.37 17.61 15.24
N ILE A 142 11.37 18.17 14.58
CA ILE A 142 11.48 19.04 13.41
C ILE A 142 11.51 20.49 13.89
N LYS A 143 12.55 21.24 13.51
CA LYS A 143 12.73 22.63 13.93
C LYS A 143 11.60 23.53 13.43
N LYS A 144 11.27 23.42 12.14
CA LYS A 144 10.15 24.11 11.50
C LYS A 144 9.59 23.25 10.37
N LYS A 145 8.27 23.12 10.29
CA LYS A 145 7.55 22.59 9.12
C LYS A 145 6.29 23.44 8.94
N ALA A 146 5.87 23.63 7.71
CA ALA A 146 4.61 24.31 7.40
C ALA A 146 3.79 23.46 6.45
N ILE A 147 2.47 23.50 6.62
CA ILE A 147 1.50 22.95 5.68
C ILE A 147 0.85 24.12 4.94
N ASP A 148 0.80 24.03 3.62
CA ASP A 148 0.05 24.96 2.80
C ASP A 148 -1.46 24.74 3.09
N PRO A 149 -2.22 25.78 3.50
CA PRO A 149 -3.65 25.67 3.75
C PRO A 149 -4.47 25.14 2.55
N ALA A 150 -3.96 25.30 1.33
CA ALA A 150 -4.58 24.80 0.11
C ALA A 150 -4.15 23.38 -0.27
N ALA A 151 -3.19 22.77 0.44
CA ALA A 151 -2.73 21.42 0.14
C ALA A 151 -3.67 20.35 0.72
N VAL A 152 -3.83 19.27 -0.03
CA VAL A 152 -4.46 18.03 0.43
C VAL A 152 -3.70 17.52 1.65
N ALA A 153 -4.43 17.22 2.72
CA ALA A 153 -3.84 16.90 4.02
C ALA A 153 -2.94 15.65 3.96
N LEU A 154 -3.40 14.60 3.27
CA LEU A 154 -2.65 13.35 3.13
C LEU A 154 -1.34 13.55 2.36
N GLU A 155 -1.32 14.36 1.30
CA GLU A 155 -0.09 14.59 0.53
C GLU A 155 1.02 15.17 1.40
N PHE A 156 0.66 16.12 2.29
CA PHE A 156 1.59 16.68 3.26
C PHE A 156 2.11 15.60 4.21
N LEU A 157 1.23 14.77 4.77
CA LEU A 157 1.61 13.70 5.69
C LEU A 157 2.49 12.63 5.03
N VAL A 158 2.16 12.22 3.81
CA VAL A 158 2.95 11.24 3.04
C VAL A 158 4.36 11.76 2.79
N ARG A 159 4.51 13.02 2.38
CA ARG A 159 5.84 13.63 2.20
C ARG A 159 6.61 13.64 3.52
N LEU A 160 5.94 14.01 4.61
CA LEU A 160 6.54 14.09 5.93
C LEU A 160 7.06 12.75 6.45
N VAL A 161 6.28 11.66 6.36
CA VAL A 161 6.72 10.35 6.87
C VAL A 161 7.73 9.67 5.93
N LYS A 162 7.71 10.00 4.65
CA LYS A 162 8.67 9.48 3.67
C LYS A 162 10.09 9.96 3.94
N GLU A 163 10.26 11.18 4.45
CA GLU A 163 11.54 11.69 4.98
C GLU A 163 12.09 10.86 6.16
N ARG A 164 11.24 10.00 6.74
CA ARG A 164 11.55 9.08 7.85
C ARG A 164 11.48 7.61 7.45
N ASN A 165 11.52 7.30 6.15
CA ASN A 165 11.40 5.94 5.60
C ASN A 165 10.15 5.19 6.08
N ALA A 166 9.07 5.89 6.40
CA ALA A 166 7.80 5.30 6.83
C ALA A 166 6.70 5.54 5.77
N VAL A 167 5.63 4.75 5.87
CA VAL A 167 4.46 4.80 4.98
C VAL A 167 3.17 4.87 5.79
N LEU A 168 2.10 5.36 5.14
CA LEU A 168 0.77 5.53 5.74
C LEU A 168 -0.24 4.57 5.10
N THR A 169 -1.11 4.01 5.93
CA THR A 169 -2.28 3.21 5.54
C THR A 169 -3.29 3.24 6.70
N ASN A 170 -4.19 2.27 6.82
CA ASN A 170 -5.17 2.16 7.90
C ASN A 170 -5.08 0.82 8.65
N THR A 171 -5.41 0.79 9.93
CA THR A 171 -5.73 -0.47 10.61
C THR A 171 -7.10 -1.01 10.14
N PRO A 172 -7.44 -2.29 10.40
CA PRO A 172 -8.78 -2.83 10.14
C PRO A 172 -9.91 -1.99 10.80
N THR A 173 -9.61 -1.39 11.95
CA THR A 173 -10.53 -0.59 12.77
C THR A 173 -10.59 0.90 12.40
N GLY A 174 -9.86 1.33 11.38
CA GLY A 174 -9.98 2.67 10.79
C GLY A 174 -9.06 3.75 11.39
N GLU A 175 -8.03 3.38 12.14
CA GLU A 175 -6.97 4.32 12.55
C GLU A 175 -5.98 4.59 11.40
N LEU A 176 -5.37 5.77 11.36
CA LEU A 176 -4.22 6.06 10.49
C LEU A 176 -3.00 5.28 10.99
N LEU A 177 -2.60 4.26 10.24
CA LEU A 177 -1.43 3.45 10.54
C LEU A 177 -0.18 4.06 9.92
N CYS A 178 0.84 4.35 10.74
CA CYS A 178 2.16 4.76 10.30
C CYS A 178 3.19 3.69 10.69
N TRP A 179 3.86 3.11 9.70
CA TRP A 179 4.74 1.95 9.88
C TRP A 179 5.81 1.86 8.79
N GLN A 180 6.66 0.84 8.88
CA GLN A 180 7.72 0.52 7.91
C GLN A 180 7.54 -0.89 7.37
N SER A 181 8.12 -1.17 6.20
CA SER A 181 8.14 -2.54 5.70
C SER A 181 8.97 -3.45 6.59
N ILE A 182 8.50 -4.68 6.80
CA ILE A 182 9.28 -5.67 7.53
C ILE A 182 10.53 -6.09 6.74
N LYS A 183 11.53 -6.60 7.47
CA LYS A 183 12.70 -7.24 6.86
C LYS A 183 12.35 -8.68 6.46
N PRO A 184 12.90 -9.20 5.35
CA PRO A 184 12.77 -10.60 5.01
C PRO A 184 13.40 -11.52 6.07
N GLY A 185 12.94 -12.76 6.15
CA GLY A 185 13.46 -13.83 7.01
C GLY A 185 12.40 -14.60 7.79
N SER A 186 11.11 -14.32 7.63
CA SER A 186 10.03 -15.02 8.34
C SER A 186 8.78 -15.16 7.44
N PRO A 187 8.90 -15.90 6.32
CA PRO A 187 7.81 -16.06 5.37
C PRO A 187 6.63 -16.80 6.00
N VAL A 188 5.42 -16.32 5.73
CA VAL A 188 4.16 -16.90 6.25
C VAL A 188 3.70 -18.13 5.48
N GLY A 189 4.40 -18.49 4.41
CA GLY A 189 4.08 -19.66 3.61
C GLY A 189 5.02 -19.84 2.42
N LEU A 190 4.83 -20.96 1.73
CA LEU A 190 5.50 -21.32 0.49
C LEU A 190 4.44 -21.61 -0.58
N LEU A 191 4.53 -20.91 -1.70
CA LEU A 191 3.66 -21.11 -2.86
C LEU A 191 4.49 -21.67 -4.02
N HIS A 192 4.12 -22.87 -4.46
CA HIS A 192 4.67 -23.46 -5.68
C HIS A 192 3.74 -23.18 -6.86
N GLN A 193 4.32 -23.15 -8.06
CA GLN A 193 3.62 -22.87 -9.31
C GLN A 193 2.32 -23.65 -9.49
N GLU A 194 2.30 -24.91 -9.07
CA GLU A 194 1.15 -25.81 -9.19
C GLU A 194 -0.05 -25.37 -8.32
N ASN A 195 0.23 -24.60 -7.26
CA ASN A 195 -0.77 -24.08 -6.32
C ASN A 195 -1.18 -22.63 -6.63
N ILE A 196 -0.65 -22.04 -7.70
CA ILE A 196 -0.91 -20.66 -8.11
C ILE A 196 -1.77 -20.70 -9.38
N PRO A 197 -3.07 -20.39 -9.30
CA PRO A 197 -3.97 -20.46 -10.47
C PRO A 197 -3.54 -19.54 -11.60
N LYS A 198 -3.06 -18.35 -11.26
CA LYS A 198 -2.54 -17.39 -12.23
C LYS A 198 -1.45 -16.53 -11.60
N ILE A 199 -0.36 -16.38 -12.35
CA ILE A 199 0.75 -15.50 -12.00
C ILE A 199 1.04 -14.55 -13.16
N ARG A 200 1.11 -13.25 -12.87
CA ARG A 200 1.55 -12.23 -13.82
C ARG A 200 2.82 -11.58 -13.31
N SER A 201 3.81 -11.47 -14.18
CA SER A 201 5.06 -10.78 -13.88
C SER A 201 5.14 -9.51 -14.73
N ARG A 202 5.44 -8.37 -14.10
CA ARG A 202 5.64 -7.09 -14.78
C ARG A 202 7.05 -6.59 -14.50
N PHE A 203 7.79 -6.30 -15.58
CA PHE A 203 9.17 -5.81 -15.51
C PHE A 203 9.28 -4.42 -16.13
N SER A 204 9.77 -3.44 -15.36
CA SER A 204 10.03 -2.07 -15.84
C SER A 204 11.49 -1.88 -16.18
N SER A 205 11.89 -2.30 -17.38
CA SER A 205 13.28 -2.22 -17.84
C SER A 205 13.73 -0.80 -18.22
N GLN A 206 12.80 0.12 -18.48
CA GLN A 206 13.13 1.48 -18.91
C GLN A 206 13.84 2.26 -17.78
N ASP A 207 13.34 2.11 -16.56
CA ASP A 207 13.88 2.74 -15.35
C ASP A 207 14.96 1.89 -14.66
N TYR A 208 15.48 0.85 -15.33
CA TYR A 208 16.57 0.02 -14.82
C TYR A 208 17.94 0.58 -15.28
N TYR A 209 18.69 1.12 -14.33
CA TYR A 209 19.93 1.85 -14.55
C TYR A 209 21.15 1.08 -14.03
N SER A 210 22.31 1.27 -14.66
CA SER A 210 23.58 0.66 -14.22
C SER A 210 24.20 1.44 -13.07
N GLU A 211 23.99 2.75 -13.05
CA GLU A 211 24.48 3.65 -12.02
C GLU A 211 23.53 4.85 -11.86
N VAL A 212 23.43 5.35 -10.64
CA VAL A 212 22.56 6.47 -10.28
C VAL A 212 23.38 7.53 -9.56
N THR A 213 23.48 8.72 -10.16
CA THR A 213 24.26 9.84 -9.63
C THR A 213 23.35 10.96 -9.11
N GLY A 214 23.48 11.27 -7.82
CA GLY A 214 22.86 12.44 -7.20
C GLY A 214 23.82 13.63 -7.25
N LEU A 215 23.42 14.69 -7.97
CA LEU A 215 24.15 15.96 -7.98
C LEU A 215 23.72 16.78 -6.76
N GLY A 216 24.66 17.01 -5.83
CA GLY A 216 24.45 17.87 -4.66
C GLY A 216 24.02 19.28 -5.07
N ALA A 217 23.09 19.86 -4.32
CA ALA A 217 22.62 21.21 -4.60
C ALA A 217 23.62 22.26 -4.09
N LYS A 218 24.04 23.18 -4.96
CA LYS A 218 24.88 24.32 -4.59
C LYS A 218 24.06 25.36 -3.83
N ARG A 219 24.47 25.71 -2.60
CA ARG A 219 23.92 26.90 -1.91
C ARG A 219 24.66 28.15 -2.37
N ARG A 220 23.96 29.29 -2.36
CA ARG A 220 24.60 30.60 -2.56
C ARG A 220 25.63 30.81 -1.43
N LYS A 221 26.92 30.91 -1.76
CA LYS A 221 28.08 31.04 -0.85
C LYS A 221 28.58 29.76 -0.13
N GLN A 222 28.16 28.55 -0.51
CA GLN A 222 28.81 27.31 -0.06
C GLN A 222 29.15 26.42 -1.26
N GLU A 223 30.28 25.70 -1.18
CA GLU A 223 30.57 24.60 -2.11
C GLU A 223 29.45 23.55 -1.96
N GLY A 224 28.87 23.11 -3.08
CA GLY A 224 27.81 22.09 -3.04
C GLY A 224 28.40 20.74 -2.64
N ASP A 225 27.57 19.86 -2.07
CA ASP A 225 28.01 18.49 -1.80
C ASP A 225 28.55 17.84 -3.09
N PRO A 226 29.68 17.10 -3.01
CA PRO A 226 30.21 16.43 -4.18
C PRO A 226 29.17 15.47 -4.75
N PRO A 227 29.11 15.33 -6.10
CA PRO A 227 28.30 14.30 -6.72
C PRO A 227 28.62 12.93 -6.14
N HIS A 228 27.58 12.13 -5.90
CA HIS A 228 27.75 10.75 -5.47
C HIS A 228 27.07 9.80 -6.44
N THR A 229 27.76 8.72 -6.79
CA THR A 229 27.25 7.70 -7.71
C THR A 229 27.09 6.39 -6.97
N GLU A 230 25.87 5.86 -6.99
CA GLU A 230 25.55 4.51 -6.53
C GLU A 230 25.51 3.53 -7.70
N GLN A 231 26.16 2.39 -7.54
CA GLN A 231 26.30 1.39 -8.59
C GLN A 231 25.23 0.29 -8.43
N ASN A 232 24.62 -0.11 -9.54
CA ASN A 232 23.74 -1.27 -9.58
C ASN A 232 24.58 -2.55 -9.58
N PRO A 233 24.51 -3.41 -8.55
CA PRO A 233 25.35 -4.60 -8.48
C PRO A 233 25.01 -5.65 -9.54
N PHE A 234 23.79 -5.63 -10.10
CA PHE A 234 23.23 -6.62 -11.02
C PHE A 234 23.26 -6.20 -12.50
N LEU A 235 23.65 -4.97 -12.84
CA LEU A 235 23.77 -4.50 -14.22
C LEU A 235 25.18 -4.01 -14.53
N ARG A 236 26.06 -4.97 -14.85
CA ARG A 236 27.48 -4.71 -15.15
C ARG A 236 27.83 -4.79 -16.64
N THR A 237 26.98 -5.42 -17.44
CA THR A 237 27.24 -5.71 -18.86
C THR A 237 26.93 -4.53 -19.79
N VAL A 238 25.97 -3.68 -19.44
CA VAL A 238 25.53 -2.54 -20.25
C VAL A 238 25.45 -1.29 -19.39
N ARG A 239 26.00 -0.17 -19.90
CA ARG A 239 25.99 1.11 -19.20
C ARG A 239 24.70 1.89 -19.49
N ARG A 240 23.92 2.18 -18.44
CA ARG A 240 22.66 2.94 -18.45
C ARG A 240 22.64 3.92 -17.26
N PRO A 241 23.34 5.07 -17.34
CA PRO A 241 23.45 5.97 -16.21
C PRO A 241 22.19 6.83 -16.04
N LEU A 242 21.79 7.09 -14.80
CA LEU A 242 20.83 8.13 -14.43
C LEU A 242 21.53 9.21 -13.62
N VAL A 243 21.43 10.47 -14.04
CA VAL A 243 21.94 11.63 -13.29
C VAL A 243 20.76 12.54 -12.94
N PHE A 244 20.65 12.96 -11.68
CA PHE A 244 19.58 13.86 -11.24
C PHE A 244 20.09 14.91 -10.25
N LYS A 245 19.40 16.05 -10.20
CA LYS A 245 19.68 17.11 -9.22
C LYS A 245 18.88 16.85 -7.94
N VAL A 246 19.55 16.90 -6.78
CA VAL A 246 18.88 16.83 -5.48
C VAL A 246 18.10 18.13 -5.27
N GLN A 247 16.77 18.04 -5.10
CA GLN A 247 15.89 19.21 -5.04
C GLN A 247 15.87 19.86 -3.64
N ASN A 248 16.09 19.09 -2.57
CA ASN A 248 16.08 19.57 -1.19
C ASN A 248 17.39 19.22 -0.46
N ILE A 249 18.03 20.24 0.11
CA ILE A 249 19.32 20.10 0.82
C ILE A 249 19.11 19.56 2.25
N GLU A 250 17.87 19.49 2.72
CA GLU A 250 17.51 18.97 4.04
C GLU A 250 17.42 17.43 4.07
N ASP A 251 17.28 16.78 2.91
CA ASP A 251 17.05 15.33 2.78
C ASP A 251 18.33 14.48 2.71
N GLY A 252 19.46 15.03 3.12
CA GLY A 252 20.76 14.39 3.02
C GLY A 252 21.34 14.46 1.60
N GLY A 253 22.65 14.68 1.51
CA GLY A 253 23.36 15.03 0.27
C GLY A 253 23.27 14.00 -0.87
N GLY A 254 24.18 14.15 -1.85
CA GLY A 254 24.19 13.33 -3.07
C GLY A 254 24.11 11.82 -2.81
N GLU A 255 24.77 11.32 -1.76
CA GLU A 255 24.83 9.90 -1.41
C GLU A 255 23.48 9.32 -0.98
N ILE A 256 22.85 9.91 0.04
CA ILE A 256 21.57 9.43 0.57
C ILE A 256 20.50 9.45 -0.53
N SER A 257 20.49 10.52 -1.32
CA SER A 257 19.57 10.67 -2.45
C SER A 257 19.81 9.62 -3.54
N ALA A 258 21.07 9.36 -3.89
CA ALA A 258 21.42 8.34 -4.89
C ALA A 258 21.03 6.93 -4.43
N LYS A 259 21.35 6.57 -3.17
CA LYS A 259 20.97 5.28 -2.55
C LYS A 259 19.46 5.09 -2.57
N ALA A 260 18.71 6.10 -2.11
CA ALA A 260 17.25 6.04 -2.10
C ALA A 260 16.65 5.94 -3.51
N ARG A 261 17.26 6.59 -4.51
CA ARG A 261 16.80 6.50 -5.91
C ARG A 261 17.08 5.12 -6.50
N LEU A 262 18.24 4.54 -6.22
CA LEU A 262 18.59 3.18 -6.63
C LEU A 262 17.70 2.13 -5.95
N GLY A 263 17.43 2.28 -4.64
CA GLY A 263 16.50 1.42 -3.91
C GLY A 263 15.08 1.45 -4.50
N ARG A 264 14.56 2.65 -4.81
CA ARG A 264 13.25 2.80 -5.50
C ARG A 264 13.21 2.20 -6.89
N MET A 265 14.33 2.15 -7.61
CA MET A 265 14.39 1.42 -8.88
C MET A 265 14.13 -0.06 -8.63
N PHE A 266 14.86 -0.70 -7.70
CA PHE A 266 14.64 -2.11 -7.36
C PHE A 266 13.23 -2.40 -6.85
N ALA A 267 12.64 -1.45 -6.12
CA ALA A 267 11.28 -1.54 -5.61
C ALA A 267 10.22 -1.69 -6.70
N ASN A 268 10.42 -1.03 -7.85
CA ASN A 268 9.42 -0.90 -8.90
C ASN A 268 9.79 -1.66 -10.18
N MET A 269 11.01 -2.21 -10.27
CA MET A 269 11.47 -2.87 -11.50
C MET A 269 10.77 -4.19 -11.78
N ALA A 270 10.32 -4.89 -10.75
CA ALA A 270 9.68 -6.19 -10.85
C ALA A 270 8.53 -6.30 -9.85
N VAL A 271 7.34 -6.56 -10.39
CA VAL A 271 6.11 -6.79 -9.62
C VAL A 271 5.52 -8.13 -10.06
N TYR A 272 5.11 -8.94 -9.09
CA TYR A 272 4.47 -10.21 -9.33
C TYR A 272 3.06 -10.18 -8.74
N GLU A 273 2.06 -10.55 -9.54
CA GLU A 273 0.67 -10.67 -9.10
C GLU A 273 0.30 -12.13 -9.11
N LEU A 274 -0.06 -12.66 -7.94
CA LEU A 274 -0.69 -13.98 -7.82
C LEU A 274 -2.19 -13.73 -7.76
N GLU A 275 -2.94 -14.24 -8.73
CA GLU A 275 -4.38 -14.03 -8.83
C GLU A 275 -5.14 -15.32 -8.45
N ASP A 276 -6.28 -15.13 -7.80
CA ASP A 276 -7.28 -16.18 -7.51
C ASP A 276 -6.81 -17.35 -6.62
N LEU A 277 -5.91 -17.13 -5.66
CA LEU A 277 -5.53 -18.16 -4.68
C LEU A 277 -6.78 -18.67 -3.92
N PRO A 278 -6.92 -19.99 -3.68
CA PRO A 278 -8.19 -20.61 -3.31
C PRO A 278 -8.64 -20.39 -1.85
N SER A 279 -7.98 -19.53 -1.08
CA SER A 279 -8.28 -19.28 0.32
C SER A 279 -7.90 -17.87 0.76
N TRP A 280 -8.66 -17.32 1.69
CA TRP A 280 -8.32 -16.09 2.44
C TRP A 280 -7.25 -16.33 3.50
N TYR A 281 -7.01 -17.58 3.86
CA TYR A 281 -6.01 -17.97 4.84
C TYR A 281 -4.69 -18.32 4.17
N ILE A 282 -3.60 -18.08 4.90
CA ILE A 282 -2.27 -18.57 4.54
C ILE A 282 -2.27 -20.12 4.48
N PRO A 283 -1.27 -20.76 3.85
CA PRO A 283 -1.32 -22.20 3.55
C PRO A 283 -1.52 -23.12 4.77
N ASP A 284 -1.08 -22.70 5.96
CA ASP A 284 -1.26 -23.46 7.20
C ASP A 284 -2.65 -23.28 7.85
N GLY A 285 -3.49 -22.40 7.31
CA GLY A 285 -4.84 -22.10 7.79
C GLY A 285 -4.91 -21.30 9.09
N SER A 286 -3.78 -20.86 9.66
CA SER A 286 -3.74 -20.25 10.99
C SER A 286 -4.17 -18.79 11.03
N LYS A 287 -3.97 -18.04 9.93
CA LYS A 287 -4.25 -16.61 9.81
C LYS A 287 -4.69 -16.24 8.41
N LEU A 288 -5.41 -15.12 8.29
CA LEU A 288 -5.65 -14.48 7.00
C LEU A 288 -4.32 -14.04 6.37
N TRP A 289 -4.29 -13.97 5.05
CA TRP A 289 -3.21 -13.26 4.36
C TRP A 289 -3.11 -11.82 4.91
N GLU A 290 -1.90 -11.28 4.98
CA GLU A 290 -1.72 -9.95 5.55
C GLU A 290 -0.63 -9.22 4.77
N ARG A 291 -0.88 -7.93 4.51
CA ARG A 291 0.11 -7.06 3.89
C ARG A 291 1.26 -6.81 4.85
N ASN A 292 2.41 -6.40 4.34
CA ASN A 292 3.61 -6.24 5.17
C ASN A 292 4.04 -7.54 5.88
N THR A 293 3.77 -8.68 5.25
CA THR A 293 4.35 -9.98 5.59
C THR A 293 5.14 -10.49 4.38
N THR A 294 5.92 -11.56 4.53
CA THR A 294 6.65 -12.15 3.41
C THR A 294 6.15 -13.54 3.06
N VAL A 295 6.36 -13.98 1.82
CA VAL A 295 5.99 -15.31 1.34
C VAL A 295 7.07 -15.82 0.40
N ASN A 296 7.39 -17.11 0.51
CA ASN A 296 8.28 -17.76 -0.45
C ASN A 296 7.48 -18.19 -1.67
N VAL A 297 8.02 -17.93 -2.85
CA VAL A 297 7.42 -18.36 -4.11
C VAL A 297 8.45 -19.11 -4.95
N TYR A 298 8.01 -20.21 -5.55
CA TYR A 298 8.74 -20.93 -6.60
C TYR A 298 7.84 -21.08 -7.83
N ALA A 299 8.16 -20.33 -8.89
CA ALA A 299 7.38 -20.33 -10.13
C ALA A 299 8.27 -20.09 -11.36
N PRO A 300 8.91 -21.14 -11.89
CA PRO A 300 9.83 -21.03 -13.03
C PRO A 300 9.20 -20.40 -14.29
N ASN A 301 7.92 -20.64 -14.58
CA ASN A 301 7.21 -20.05 -15.72
C ASN A 301 7.01 -18.53 -15.58
N ALA A 302 7.16 -18.01 -14.36
CA ALA A 302 7.16 -16.59 -14.06
C ALA A 302 8.59 -16.03 -13.88
N MET A 303 9.63 -16.75 -14.28
CA MET A 303 11.03 -16.34 -14.08
C MET A 303 11.44 -16.25 -12.60
N ILE A 304 10.83 -17.07 -11.74
CA ILE A 304 11.25 -17.29 -10.34
C ILE A 304 11.90 -18.68 -10.28
N TYR A 305 13.21 -18.75 -10.58
CA TYR A 305 13.92 -20.02 -10.81
C TYR A 305 14.42 -20.71 -9.55
N LYS A 306 14.26 -20.06 -8.39
CA LYS A 306 14.58 -20.59 -7.06
C LYS A 306 13.52 -20.11 -6.09
N GLU A 307 13.38 -20.81 -4.96
CA GLU A 307 12.56 -20.30 -3.86
C GLU A 307 13.07 -18.90 -3.48
N TYR A 308 12.18 -17.92 -3.62
CA TYR A 308 12.51 -16.53 -3.40
C TYR A 308 11.48 -15.90 -2.48
N GLU A 309 11.97 -15.23 -1.45
CA GLU A 309 11.13 -14.52 -0.48
C GLU A 309 10.70 -13.17 -1.05
N PHE A 310 9.40 -12.96 -1.14
CA PHE A 310 8.79 -11.70 -1.55
C PHE A 310 8.09 -11.02 -0.39
N LEU A 311 8.01 -9.70 -0.45
CA LEU A 311 7.16 -8.89 0.42
C LEU A 311 5.75 -8.82 -0.18
N ILE A 312 4.72 -9.12 0.61
CA ILE A 312 3.32 -8.95 0.23
C ILE A 312 2.96 -7.48 0.36
N ARG A 313 2.90 -6.78 -0.76
CA ARG A 313 2.58 -5.35 -0.84
C ARG A 313 1.09 -5.09 -0.74
N ASN A 314 0.29 -5.86 -1.47
CA ASN A 314 -1.17 -5.72 -1.50
C ASN A 314 -1.81 -7.09 -1.37
N VAL A 315 -2.93 -7.14 -0.66
CA VAL A 315 -3.79 -8.32 -0.54
C VAL A 315 -5.21 -7.92 -0.91
N VAL A 316 -5.81 -8.64 -1.85
CA VAL A 316 -7.20 -8.45 -2.26
C VAL A 316 -7.97 -9.71 -1.92
N PHE A 317 -8.94 -9.58 -1.04
CA PHE A 317 -9.86 -10.63 -0.63
C PHE A 317 -11.15 -10.51 -1.40
N LYS A 318 -11.57 -11.58 -2.05
CA LYS A 318 -12.80 -11.62 -2.82
C LYS A 318 -13.68 -12.78 -2.40
N GLU A 319 -14.96 -12.53 -2.24
CA GLU A 319 -15.98 -13.57 -2.07
C GLU A 319 -17.15 -13.30 -3.03
N ASN A 320 -17.53 -14.34 -3.76
CA ASN A 320 -18.71 -14.32 -4.62
C ASN A 320 -19.36 -15.72 -4.61
N ARG A 321 -20.33 -15.92 -5.50
CA ARG A 321 -21.05 -17.20 -5.63
C ARG A 321 -20.16 -18.41 -5.95
N ASN A 322 -18.98 -18.20 -6.53
CA ASN A 322 -18.02 -19.27 -6.87
C ASN A 322 -17.09 -19.62 -5.70
N GLY A 323 -17.12 -18.84 -4.62
CA GLY A 323 -16.31 -19.06 -3.43
C GLY A 323 -15.42 -17.86 -3.10
N ARG A 324 -14.40 -18.15 -2.29
CA ARG A 324 -13.42 -17.17 -1.80
C ARG A 324 -12.12 -17.29 -2.54
N THR A 325 -11.59 -16.15 -2.96
CA THR A 325 -10.24 -16.07 -3.53
C THR A 325 -9.44 -14.94 -2.92
N THR A 326 -8.12 -15.06 -3.00
CA THR A 326 -7.17 -14.01 -2.61
C THR A 326 -6.23 -13.72 -3.76
N SER A 327 -5.99 -12.44 -4.03
CA SER A 327 -4.94 -12.00 -4.94
C SER A 327 -3.85 -11.26 -4.17
N LEU A 328 -2.58 -11.54 -4.46
CA LEU A 328 -1.41 -10.96 -3.82
C LEU A 328 -0.60 -10.16 -4.83
N GLU A 329 -0.27 -8.91 -4.50
CA GLU A 329 0.79 -8.17 -5.18
C GLU A 329 2.09 -8.31 -4.38
N LEU A 330 3.12 -8.82 -5.03
CA LEU A 330 4.40 -9.13 -4.44
C LEU A 330 5.46 -8.16 -4.95
N ALA A 331 6.25 -7.64 -4.03
CA ALA A 331 7.41 -6.80 -4.29
C ALA A 331 8.70 -7.49 -3.85
N LEU A 332 9.82 -7.11 -4.47
CA LEU A 332 11.12 -7.57 -4.02
C LEU A 332 11.42 -7.06 -2.59
N PRO A 333 12.13 -7.84 -1.76
CA PRO A 333 12.60 -7.35 -0.47
C PRO A 333 13.39 -6.05 -0.61
N GLY A 334 13.19 -5.12 0.31
CA GLY A 334 13.84 -3.81 0.30
C GLY A 334 13.10 -2.73 -0.50
N ALA A 335 12.00 -3.07 -1.19
CA ALA A 335 11.22 -2.14 -2.01
C ALA A 335 10.80 -0.85 -1.27
N PHE A 336 10.50 -0.94 0.02
CA PHE A 336 10.03 0.18 0.83
C PHE A 336 11.07 0.73 1.80
N SER A 337 12.16 -0.01 2.07
CA SER A 337 13.29 0.46 2.88
C SER A 337 14.40 1.10 2.05
N GLY A 338 14.35 0.96 0.72
CA GLY A 338 15.40 1.42 -0.19
C GLY A 338 16.64 0.51 -0.18
N GLU A 339 16.57 -0.63 0.51
CA GLU A 339 17.64 -1.63 0.49
C GLU A 339 17.67 -2.37 -0.85
N ILE A 340 18.87 -2.63 -1.36
CA ILE A 340 19.06 -3.39 -2.59
C ILE A 340 18.90 -4.88 -2.26
N PRO A 341 18.11 -5.66 -3.03
CA PRO A 341 18.01 -7.10 -2.84
C PRO A 341 19.39 -7.76 -2.92
N LYS A 342 19.65 -8.77 -2.08
CA LYS A 342 20.92 -9.51 -2.12
C LYS A 342 21.05 -10.40 -3.37
N THR A 343 19.93 -10.92 -3.85
CA THR A 343 19.84 -11.73 -5.07
C THR A 343 18.55 -11.40 -5.81
N LEU A 344 18.37 -11.89 -7.03
CA LEU A 344 17.13 -11.70 -7.80
C LEU A 344 16.40 -13.04 -8.01
N PRO A 345 15.08 -13.04 -8.25
CA PRO A 345 14.32 -14.28 -8.47
C PRO A 345 14.82 -15.08 -9.69
N TRP A 346 15.32 -14.37 -10.70
CA TRP A 346 15.87 -14.93 -11.94
C TRP A 346 17.39 -15.04 -11.95
N SER A 347 18.09 -14.67 -10.87
CA SER A 347 19.53 -14.88 -10.81
C SER A 347 19.81 -16.37 -10.62
N ASP A 348 20.44 -16.98 -11.62
CA ASP A 348 20.85 -18.37 -11.59
C ASP A 348 21.92 -18.61 -10.49
N PRO A 349 21.82 -19.67 -9.67
CA PRO A 349 22.92 -20.09 -8.81
C PRO A 349 24.21 -20.46 -9.58
N GLN A 350 24.11 -20.78 -10.88
CA GLN A 350 25.20 -21.31 -11.71
C GLN A 350 25.59 -20.45 -12.91
N VAL A 351 24.86 -19.37 -13.23
CA VAL A 351 25.23 -18.46 -14.33
C VAL A 351 25.86 -17.21 -13.75
N THR A 352 27.19 -17.25 -13.61
CA THR A 352 28.00 -16.04 -13.71
C THR A 352 27.76 -15.46 -15.10
N LEU A 353 27.01 -14.35 -15.17
CA LEU A 353 26.98 -13.50 -16.35
C LEU A 353 28.41 -12.97 -16.54
N SER A 354 29.15 -13.61 -17.45
CA SER A 354 30.49 -13.22 -17.91
C SER A 354 30.44 -11.93 -18.70
#